data_AF-A0A2J8UG16-F1
#
_entry.id   AF-A0A2J8UG16-F1
#
_cell.length_a   1.000
_cell.length_b   1.000
_cell.length_c   1.000
_cell.angle_alpha   90.00
_cell.angle_beta   90.00
_cell.angle_gamma   90.00
#
_symmetry.space_group_name_H-M   'P 1'
#
loop_
_entity.id
_entity.type
_entity.pdbx_description
1 polymer ?
#
loop_
_entity_poly.entity_id
_entity_poly.type
_entity_poly.pdbx_seq_one_letter_code
_entity_poly.pdbx_strand_id
1 'polypeptide(L)'
;MEAVLTEELDEEEQLVRRHRKEKKELQAKIQGMKNAVPKNDKKRRKQLTEDVAKLEKEMEQKHREELEQLKLTTKENKIDSVAVNISNLVLENQPPRISKAQKRRVPG
;
A
#
# COMPACT_ATOMS: atom_id res chain seq x y z
N MET A 1 16.60 8.45 8.06
CA MET A 1 15.53 8.56 7.05
C MET A 1 15.55 7.43 6.01
N GLU A 2 16.50 6.49 6.03
CA GLU A 2 16.54 5.36 5.07
C GLU A 2 15.66 4.15 5.44
N ALA A 3 15.44 3.88 6.73
CA ALA A 3 14.73 2.67 7.16
C ALA A 3 13.24 2.59 6.75
N VAL A 4 12.58 3.74 6.54
CA VAL A 4 11.16 3.78 6.15
C VAL A 4 10.98 3.44 4.67
N LEU A 5 11.96 3.78 3.82
CA LEU A 5 11.89 3.50 2.38
C LEU A 5 12.13 2.02 2.05
N THR A 6 12.91 1.32 2.88
CA THR A 6 13.18 -0.11 2.70
C THR A 6 11.98 -0.97 3.06
N GLU A 7 11.27 -0.63 4.14
CA GLU A 7 10.07 -1.37 4.55
C GLU A 7 8.89 -1.17 3.58
N GLU A 8 8.74 0.03 3.01
CA GLU A 8 7.71 0.31 1.99
C GLU A 8 7.93 -0.48 0.68
N LEU A 9 9.19 -0.64 0.26
CA LEU A 9 9.53 -1.46 -0.90
C LEU A 9 9.28 -2.94 -0.66
N ASP A 10 9.52 -3.43 0.56
CA ASP A 10 9.26 -4.81 0.93
C ASP A 10 7.76 -5.14 0.93
N GLU A 11 6.89 -4.22 1.35
CA GLU A 11 5.43 -4.39 1.31
C GLU A 11 4.88 -4.39 -0.12
N GLU A 12 5.31 -3.44 -0.97
CA GLU A 12 4.91 -3.41 -2.38
C GLU A 12 5.43 -4.64 -3.14
N GLU A 13 6.68 -5.05 -2.90
CA GLU A 13 7.25 -6.24 -3.54
C GLU A 13 6.52 -7.52 -3.11
N GLN A 14 6.21 -7.67 -1.81
CA GLN A 14 5.42 -8.80 -1.32
C GLN A 14 4.03 -8.83 -1.95
N LEU A 15 3.37 -7.68 -2.08
CA LEU A 15 2.06 -7.56 -2.71
C LEU A 15 2.12 -7.97 -4.18
N VAL A 16 3.10 -7.47 -4.94
CA VAL A 16 3.31 -7.85 -6.35
C VAL A 16 3.62 -9.34 -6.49
N ARG A 17 4.39 -9.93 -5.56
CA ARG A 17 4.63 -11.39 -5.54
C ARG A 17 3.34 -12.18 -5.34
N ARG A 18 2.43 -11.72 -4.48
CA ARG A 18 1.10 -12.33 -4.30
C ARG A 18 0.26 -12.19 -5.57
N HIS A 19 0.18 -10.98 -6.15
CA HIS A 19 -0.52 -10.72 -7.41
C HIS A 19 -0.05 -11.65 -8.54
N ARG A 20 1.26 -11.89 -8.65
CA ARG A 20 1.83 -12.84 -9.63
C ARG A 20 1.37 -14.28 -9.39
N LYS A 21 1.27 -14.72 -8.14
CA LYS A 21 0.76 -16.06 -7.80
C LYS A 21 -0.72 -16.18 -8.15
N GLU A 22 -1.52 -15.22 -7.73
CA GLU A 22 -2.97 -15.19 -8.01
C GLU A 22 -3.25 -15.15 -9.52
N LYS A 23 -2.47 -14.38 -10.29
CA LYS A 23 -2.60 -14.36 -11.76
C LYS A 23 -2.30 -15.72 -12.39
N LYS A 24 -1.32 -16.47 -11.86
CA LYS A 24 -1.02 -17.84 -12.32
C LYS A 24 -2.16 -18.79 -11.98
N GLU A 25 -2.69 -18.72 -10.77
CA GLU A 25 -3.84 -19.52 -10.35
C GLU A 25 -5.09 -19.22 -11.17
N LEU A 26 -5.33 -17.94 -11.49
CA LEU A 26 -6.42 -17.54 -12.35
C LEU A 26 -6.27 -18.12 -13.76
N GLN A 27 -5.08 -18.06 -14.36
CA GLN A 27 -4.82 -18.67 -15.67
C GLN A 27 -5.03 -20.19 -15.65
N ALA A 28 -4.59 -20.88 -14.59
CA ALA A 28 -4.85 -22.31 -14.42
C ALA A 28 -6.35 -22.61 -14.32
N LYS A 29 -7.10 -21.79 -13.58
CA LYS A 29 -8.57 -21.87 -13.48
C LYS A 29 -9.24 -21.64 -14.83
N ILE A 30 -8.85 -20.60 -15.57
CA ILE A 30 -9.35 -20.29 -16.91
C ILE A 30 -9.10 -21.48 -17.85
N GLN A 31 -7.91 -22.06 -17.80
CA GLN A 31 -7.57 -23.23 -18.61
C GLN A 31 -8.45 -24.44 -18.25
N GLY A 32 -8.67 -24.69 -16.97
CA GLY A 32 -9.62 -25.72 -16.50
C GLY A 32 -11.04 -25.48 -17.01
N MET A 33 -11.55 -24.25 -16.93
CA MET A 33 -12.88 -23.88 -17.42
C MET A 33 -12.99 -24.03 -18.94
N LYS A 34 -11.94 -23.67 -19.71
CA LYS A 34 -11.87 -23.88 -21.16
C LYS A 34 -11.87 -25.35 -21.55
N ASN A 35 -11.22 -26.20 -20.76
CA ASN A 35 -11.20 -27.64 -20.99
C ASN A 35 -12.54 -28.30 -20.62
N ALA A 36 -13.22 -27.79 -19.59
CA ALA A 36 -14.53 -28.29 -19.16
C ALA A 36 -15.68 -27.97 -20.14
N VAL A 37 -15.50 -26.96 -21.01
CA VAL A 37 -16.50 -26.59 -22.02
C VAL A 37 -16.16 -27.23 -23.37
N PRO A 38 -17.02 -28.12 -23.89
CA PRO A 38 -16.80 -28.73 -25.20
C PRO A 38 -16.76 -27.70 -26.33
N LYS A 39 -15.86 -27.90 -27.31
CA LYS A 39 -15.68 -26.98 -28.45
C LYS A 39 -16.95 -26.74 -29.26
N ASN A 40 -17.86 -27.72 -29.28
CA ASN A 40 -19.10 -27.68 -30.06
C ASN A 40 -20.24 -26.91 -29.38
N ASP A 41 -20.14 -26.66 -28.07
CA ASP A 41 -21.17 -25.92 -27.32
C ASP A 41 -20.93 -24.41 -27.41
N LYS A 42 -21.44 -23.81 -28.49
CA LYS A 42 -21.29 -22.37 -28.76
C LYS A 42 -21.87 -21.50 -27.65
N LYS A 43 -22.96 -21.92 -27.00
CA LYS A 43 -23.62 -21.13 -25.95
C LYS A 43 -22.73 -21.07 -24.71
N ARG A 44 -22.26 -22.22 -24.24
CA ARG A 44 -21.36 -22.28 -23.08
C ARG A 44 -20.01 -21.64 -23.35
N ARG A 45 -19.50 -21.68 -24.58
CA ARG A 45 -18.25 -20.98 -24.96
C ARG A 45 -18.36 -19.47 -24.89
N LYS A 46 -19.50 -18.89 -25.28
CA LYS A 46 -19.74 -17.45 -25.13
C LYS A 46 -19.77 -17.06 -23.66
N GLN A 47 -20.58 -17.76 -22.86
CA GLN A 47 -20.65 -17.53 -21.42
C GLN A 47 -19.27 -17.65 -20.76
N LEU A 48 -18.52 -18.69 -21.10
CA LEU A 48 -17.17 -18.88 -20.59
C LEU A 48 -16.26 -17.69 -20.91
N THR A 49 -16.34 -17.15 -22.13
CA THR A 49 -15.49 -16.02 -22.53
C THR A 49 -15.85 -14.76 -21.75
N GLU A 50 -17.14 -14.52 -21.53
CA GLU A 50 -17.65 -13.41 -20.71
C GLU A 50 -17.24 -13.57 -19.24
N ASP A 51 -17.39 -14.78 -18.68
CA ASP A 51 -17.00 -15.10 -17.31
C ASP A 51 -15.49 -14.94 -17.11
N VAL A 52 -14.67 -15.40 -18.06
CA VAL A 52 -13.21 -15.22 -18.04
C VAL A 52 -12.85 -13.74 -18.09
N ALA A 53 -13.43 -12.98 -19.01
CA ALA A 53 -13.16 -11.54 -19.11
C ALA A 53 -13.57 -10.78 -17.85
N LYS A 54 -14.70 -11.16 -17.23
CA LYS A 54 -15.14 -10.59 -15.95
C LYS A 54 -14.17 -10.92 -14.83
N LEU A 55 -13.75 -12.18 -14.71
CA LEU A 55 -12.82 -12.62 -13.68
C LEU A 55 -11.44 -11.95 -13.82
N GLU A 56 -10.92 -11.82 -15.03
CA GLU A 56 -9.65 -11.13 -15.28
C GLU A 56 -9.75 -9.64 -14.92
N LYS A 57 -10.84 -8.98 -15.33
CA LYS A 57 -11.06 -7.56 -15.02
C LYS A 57 -11.21 -7.31 -13.53
N GLU A 58 -11.98 -8.14 -12.83
CA GLU A 58 -12.22 -8.01 -11.38
C GLU A 58 -10.92 -8.21 -10.59
N MET A 59 -10.11 -9.18 -10.98
CA MET A 59 -8.80 -9.43 -10.37
C MET A 59 -7.83 -8.28 -10.61
N GLU A 60 -7.72 -7.79 -11.85
CA GLU A 60 -6.84 -6.66 -12.19
C GLU A 60 -7.29 -5.36 -11.51
N GLN A 61 -8.60 -5.12 -11.43
CA GLN A 61 -9.15 -3.99 -10.69
C GLN A 61 -8.77 -4.07 -9.20
N LYS A 62 -8.96 -5.23 -8.57
CA LYS A 62 -8.60 -5.44 -7.17
C LYS A 62 -7.10 -5.22 -6.93
N HIS A 63 -6.24 -5.77 -7.78
CA HIS A 63 -4.78 -5.58 -7.67
C HIS A 63 -4.38 -4.12 -7.81
N ARG A 64 -5.04 -3.38 -8.72
CA ARG A 64 -4.83 -1.94 -8.88
C ARG A 64 -5.27 -1.16 -7.63
N GLU A 65 -6.46 -1.46 -7.11
CA GLU A 65 -6.99 -0.82 -5.90
C GLU A 65 -6.09 -1.10 -4.68
N GLU A 66 -5.59 -2.32 -4.50
CA GLU A 66 -4.64 -2.66 -3.44
C GLU A 66 -3.32 -1.88 -3.56
N LEU A 67 -2.79 -1.72 -4.78
CA LEU A 67 -1.60 -0.90 -5.02
C LEU A 67 -1.85 0.59 -4.78
N GLU A 68 -3.02 1.11 -5.18
CA GLU A 68 -3.42 2.50 -4.93
C GLU A 68 -3.63 2.75 -3.43
N GLN A 69 -4.26 1.80 -2.71
CA GLN A 69 -4.40 1.86 -1.26
C GLN A 69 -3.05 1.84 -0.56
N LEU A 70 -2.13 0.94 -0.94
CA LEU A 70 -0.78 0.91 -0.36
C LEU A 70 -0.03 2.24 -0.59
N LYS A 71 -0.22 2.88 -1.75
CA LYS A 71 0.33 4.21 -2.06
C LYS A 71 -0.35 5.36 -1.31
N LEU A 72 -1.60 5.19 -0.87
CA LEU A 72 -2.32 6.17 -0.07
C LEU A 72 -1.98 6.03 1.40
N THR A 73 -1.97 4.80 1.94
CA THR A 73 -1.59 4.52 3.34
C THR A 73 -0.16 4.95 3.62
N THR A 74 0.77 4.75 2.69
CA THR A 74 2.15 5.28 2.81
C THR A 74 2.19 6.82 2.86
N LYS A 75 1.37 7.51 2.06
CA LYS A 75 1.27 8.99 2.13
C LYS A 75 0.63 9.48 3.42
N GLU A 76 -0.44 8.83 3.88
CA GLU A 76 -1.15 9.17 5.13
C GLU A 76 -0.25 8.89 6.35
N ASN A 77 0.41 7.74 6.42
CA ASN A 77 1.38 7.41 7.48
C ASN A 77 2.53 8.42 7.53
N LYS A 78 2.97 8.94 6.38
CA LYS A 78 4.00 9.97 6.31
C LYS A 78 3.51 11.33 6.82
N ILE A 79 2.25 11.68 6.56
CA ILE A 79 1.62 12.92 7.06
C ILE A 79 1.45 12.84 8.58
N ASP A 80 0.96 11.71 9.11
CA ASP A 80 0.79 11.51 10.55
C ASP A 80 2.15 11.50 11.29
N SER A 81 3.17 10.87 10.71
CA SER A 81 4.54 10.94 11.25
C SER A 81 5.09 12.37 11.29
N VAL A 82 4.84 13.17 10.24
CA VAL A 82 5.25 14.59 10.21
C VAL A 82 4.47 15.41 11.23
N ALA A 83 3.16 15.18 11.41
CA ALA A 83 2.35 15.88 12.40
C ALA A 83 2.79 15.60 13.84
N VAL A 84 3.16 14.35 14.16
CA VAL A 84 3.74 13.97 15.46
C VAL A 84 5.10 14.66 15.68
N ASN A 85 5.95 14.70 14.66
CA ASN A 85 7.26 15.37 14.74
C ASN A 85 7.13 16.90 14.93
N ILE A 86 6.20 17.55 14.23
CA ILE A 86 5.91 18.98 14.39
C ILE A 86 5.40 19.28 15.80
N SER A 87 4.53 18.42 16.35
CA SER A 87 3.98 18.58 17.70
C SER A 87 5.08 18.49 18.78
N ASN A 88 6.07 17.62 18.58
CA ASN A 88 7.23 17.54 19.46
C ASN A 88 8.15 18.77 19.34
N LEU A 89 8.29 19.36 18.15
CA LEU A 89 9.13 20.55 17.95
C LEU A 89 8.54 21.82 18.58
N VAL A 90 7.20 21.95 18.61
CA VAL A 90 6.52 23.11 19.22
C VAL A 90 6.71 23.15 20.75
N LEU A 91 6.92 21.99 21.39
CA LEU A 91 7.16 21.89 22.84
C LEU A 91 8.58 22.29 23.29
N GLU A 92 9.53 22.50 22.37
CA GLU A 92 10.90 22.93 22.71
C GLU A 92 11.09 24.45 22.87
N ASN A 93 10.03 25.26 22.75
CA ASN A 93 10.03 26.68 23.17
C ASN A 93 10.02 26.82 24.72
N GLN A 94 10.82 26.02 25.43
CA GLN A 94 11.13 26.29 26.82
C GLN A 94 11.90 27.62 26.89
N PRO A 95 11.49 28.57 27.75
CA PRO A 95 12.25 29.80 27.94
C PRO A 95 13.68 29.43 28.34
N PRO A 96 14.69 30.17 27.84
CA PRO A 96 16.09 29.85 28.09
C PRO A 96 16.31 29.69 29.60
N ARG A 97 16.72 28.49 30.02
CA ARG A 97 16.99 28.18 31.43
C ARG A 97 18.22 28.97 31.86
N ILE A 98 18.00 30.21 32.30
CA ILE A 98 19.02 31.05 32.92
C ILE A 98 19.65 30.28 34.07
N SER A 99 20.95 30.06 33.99
CA SER A 99 21.68 29.36 35.05
C SER A 99 21.65 30.18 36.35
N LYS A 100 21.71 29.51 37.50
CA LYS A 100 21.75 30.19 38.82
C LYS A 100 22.89 31.22 38.92
N ALA A 101 24.01 31.01 38.21
CA ALA A 101 25.12 31.96 38.18
C ALA A 101 24.78 33.25 37.42
N GLN A 102 23.93 33.17 36.40
CA GLN A 102 23.51 34.31 35.57
C GLN A 102 22.51 35.21 36.32
N LYS A 103 21.65 34.63 37.17
CA LYS A 103 20.71 35.37 38.04
C LYS A 103 21.41 36.26 39.08
N ARG A 104 22.66 35.97 39.43
CA ARG A 104 23.46 36.75 40.41
C ARG A 104 24.18 37.95 39.81
N ARG A 105 24.18 38.11 38.48
CA ARG A 105 24.91 39.17 37.76
C ARG A 105 23.99 40.30 37.26
N VAL A 106 22.68 40.20 37.46
CA VAL A 106 21.74 41.25 37.06
C VAL A 106 21.76 42.32 38.16
N PRO A 107 22.23 43.55 37.89
CA PRO A 107 22.14 44.63 38.85
C PRO A 107 20.68 45.10 38.92
N GLY A 108 20.17 45.30 40.15
CA GLY A 108 18.89 45.96 40.42
C GLY A 108 19.05 47.48 40.42
#